data_AF-A0A6H1KUX0-F1
#
_entry.id   AF-A0A6H1KUX0-F1
#
_cell.length_a   1.000
_cell.length_b   1.000
_cell.length_c   1.000
_cell.angle_alpha   90.00
_cell.angle_beta   90.00
_cell.angle_gamma   90.00
#
_symmetry.space_group_name_H-M   'P 1'
#
loop_
_entity.id
_entity.type
_entity.pdbx_description
1 polymer ?
#
loop_
_entity_poly.entity_id
_entity_poly.type
_entity_poly.pdbx_seq_one_letter_code
_entity_poly.pdbx_strand_id
1 'polypeptide(L)'
;MTTDAQPHSSAVLSSAALAFESHLEFEVLAAPRTLTGSLFHYTSDKGLFGILASGELRLSPYRFTNDLWESQPHYPSFSQRSGIGTGPDLALWDEVDRQLRLHTKVGCLTQDVTLPDTVANPDALRGWAHLALWAHYGAGHEGVCLRFDRDRLIESFLQHSGPASLAFHGPVRYLSSQHGPANAGIDLEQVAEFGIDAVSLAYAEANKDHLFFRKHIDWSSESEYRLVVLNQSVDYDYVDIRSALTGIVLGQAFPPERLPDLLTALEPYPGIEIEQIHFFNRGLRLLPFEGDVARTVRPASDVEWPAARRNGSLAERLQALRAAETEAEALTTAGNRVAEKHVKALEAGIGKLADELRSWPATKVETYPQSSAVPPANHKARPGVPGEVVHYQHGFMCVVENLPTYSHTLMAAAAVQVLDGQRLRLHAVVTTERWLPDGNQITEHWRNRQESPQAQAAQTVSAMLDELTSQVRTVRPAFDQVRDSTATDE
;
A
#
# COMPACT_ATOMS: atom_id res chain seq x y z
N MET A 1 31.10 -19.20 -36.34
CA MET A 1 31.48 -18.99 -34.93
C MET A 1 30.79 -17.73 -34.46
N THR A 2 29.54 -17.88 -34.02
CA THR A 2 28.73 -16.81 -33.44
C THR A 2 29.06 -16.75 -31.96
N THR A 3 29.63 -15.63 -31.53
CA THR A 3 29.93 -15.37 -30.11
C THR A 3 28.65 -14.92 -29.42
N ASP A 4 28.09 -15.81 -28.60
CA ASP A 4 27.07 -15.48 -27.59
C ASP A 4 27.67 -14.52 -26.56
N ALA A 5 27.35 -13.24 -26.69
CA ALA A 5 27.56 -12.27 -25.63
C ALA A 5 26.37 -12.35 -24.66
N GLN A 6 26.56 -13.03 -23.53
CA GLN A 6 25.54 -13.10 -22.48
C GLN A 6 25.34 -11.72 -21.79
N PRO A 7 24.09 -11.27 -21.58
CA PRO A 7 23.76 -10.00 -20.93
C PRO A 7 23.75 -10.15 -19.41
N HIS A 8 24.92 -10.17 -18.77
CA HIS A 8 25.02 -10.50 -17.35
C HIS A 8 24.69 -9.36 -16.36
N SER A 9 24.68 -8.08 -16.76
CA SER A 9 24.47 -6.99 -15.78
C SER A 9 23.02 -6.44 -15.70
N SER A 10 22.24 -6.53 -16.78
CA SER A 10 20.79 -6.26 -16.76
C SER A 10 20.03 -7.20 -15.79
N ALA A 11 20.45 -8.47 -15.73
CA ALA A 11 19.83 -9.48 -14.87
C ALA A 11 20.01 -9.20 -13.36
N VAL A 12 21.14 -8.61 -12.95
CA VAL A 12 21.44 -8.38 -11.52
C VAL A 12 20.63 -7.21 -10.96
N LEU A 13 20.49 -6.11 -11.73
CA LEU A 13 19.63 -4.98 -11.33
C LEU A 13 18.15 -5.37 -11.30
N SER A 14 17.72 -6.22 -12.22
CA SER A 14 16.37 -6.80 -12.20
C SER A 14 16.15 -7.68 -10.96
N SER A 15 17.15 -8.46 -10.51
CA SER A 15 17.03 -9.31 -9.33
C SER A 15 16.92 -8.51 -8.02
N ALA A 16 17.64 -7.40 -7.88
CA ALA A 16 17.58 -6.57 -6.68
C ALA A 16 16.25 -5.81 -6.57
N ALA A 17 15.73 -5.28 -7.69
CA ALA A 17 14.42 -4.64 -7.72
C ALA A 17 13.30 -5.62 -7.37
N LEU A 18 13.33 -6.84 -7.94
CA LEU A 18 12.37 -7.89 -7.60
C LEU A 18 12.47 -8.33 -6.14
N ALA A 19 13.69 -8.41 -5.58
CA ALA A 19 13.89 -8.71 -4.17
C ALA A 19 13.32 -7.61 -3.26
N PHE A 20 13.46 -6.34 -3.66
CA PHE A 20 12.88 -5.21 -2.93
C PHE A 20 11.34 -5.23 -2.99
N GLU A 21 10.74 -5.41 -4.17
CA GLU A 21 9.28 -5.54 -4.29
C GLU A 21 8.74 -6.72 -3.48
N SER A 22 9.43 -7.86 -3.51
CA SER A 22 9.06 -9.04 -2.71
C SER A 22 9.16 -8.77 -1.20
N HIS A 23 10.14 -7.98 -0.77
CA HIS A 23 10.29 -7.59 0.62
C HIS A 23 9.14 -6.68 1.08
N LEU A 24 8.75 -5.70 0.26
CA LEU A 24 7.60 -4.82 0.56
C LEU A 24 6.29 -5.62 0.65
N GLU A 25 6.08 -6.56 -0.26
CA GLU A 25 4.89 -7.43 -0.22
C GLU A 25 4.89 -8.29 1.06
N PHE A 26 6.03 -8.89 1.40
CA PHE A 26 6.17 -9.65 2.63
C PHE A 26 5.88 -8.80 3.87
N GLU A 27 6.37 -7.55 3.91
CA GLU A 27 6.12 -6.62 5.00
C GLU A 27 4.62 -6.38 5.21
N VAL A 28 3.86 -6.10 4.15
CA VAL A 28 2.41 -5.91 4.21
C VAL A 28 1.69 -7.19 4.65
N LEU A 29 2.06 -8.34 4.10
CA LEU A 29 1.41 -9.63 4.42
C LEU A 29 1.65 -10.07 5.87
N ALA A 30 2.86 -9.84 6.39
CA ALA A 30 3.29 -10.23 7.73
C ALA A 30 2.98 -9.17 8.81
N ALA A 31 2.63 -7.94 8.42
CA ALA A 31 2.34 -6.87 9.35
C ALA A 31 1.16 -7.23 10.28
N PRO A 32 1.24 -6.87 11.58
CA PRO A 32 0.13 -7.03 12.50
C PRO A 32 -1.04 -6.16 12.06
N ARG A 33 -2.23 -6.76 12.06
CA ARG A 33 -3.47 -6.13 11.58
C ARG A 33 -4.30 -5.69 12.77
N THR A 34 -4.72 -4.43 12.78
CA THR A 34 -5.64 -3.91 13.79
C THR A 34 -6.99 -3.63 13.14
N LEU A 35 -8.03 -4.32 13.58
CA LEU A 35 -9.40 -4.03 13.14
C LEU A 35 -9.80 -2.64 13.62
N THR A 36 -10.36 -1.83 12.73
CA THR A 36 -10.91 -0.53 13.11
C THR A 36 -12.38 -0.65 13.52
N GLY A 37 -12.95 0.46 13.96
CA GLY A 37 -14.38 0.60 14.21
C GLY A 37 -15.20 0.88 12.94
N SER A 38 -14.63 0.76 11.75
CA SER A 38 -15.30 1.12 10.50
C SER A 38 -15.70 -0.08 9.64
N LEU A 39 -16.84 0.04 8.97
CA LEU A 39 -17.29 -0.86 7.90
C LEU A 39 -17.54 -0.07 6.63
N PHE A 40 -17.35 -0.71 5.48
CA PHE A 40 -17.41 -0.08 4.17
C PHE A 40 -18.45 -0.74 3.26
N HIS A 41 -19.17 0.04 2.46
CA HIS A 41 -20.11 -0.48 1.46
C HIS A 41 -19.90 0.18 0.11
N TYR A 42 -19.61 -0.64 -0.89
CA TYR A 42 -19.38 -0.19 -2.26
C TYR A 42 -20.68 -0.17 -3.04
N THR A 43 -20.92 0.92 -3.77
CA THR A 43 -22.11 1.05 -4.62
C THR A 43 -21.87 1.97 -5.81
N SER A 44 -22.73 1.86 -6.82
CA SER A 44 -22.85 2.86 -7.88
C SER A 44 -23.41 4.18 -7.35
N ASP A 45 -23.25 5.26 -8.11
CA ASP A 45 -23.87 6.56 -7.84
C ASP A 45 -25.41 6.46 -7.72
N LYS A 46 -26.06 5.64 -8.56
CA LYS A 46 -27.50 5.40 -8.48
C LYS A 46 -27.90 4.77 -7.14
N GLY A 47 -27.13 3.77 -6.69
CA GLY A 47 -27.38 3.14 -5.40
C GLY A 47 -27.13 4.10 -4.23
N LEU A 48 -26.09 4.93 -4.33
CA LEU A 48 -25.80 5.99 -3.36
C LEU A 48 -27.00 6.92 -3.15
N PHE A 49 -27.57 7.49 -4.22
CA PHE A 49 -28.68 8.41 -4.08
C PHE A 49 -29.93 7.75 -3.48
N GLY A 50 -30.19 6.47 -3.79
CA GLY A 50 -31.26 5.71 -3.14
C GLY A 50 -31.03 5.53 -1.63
N ILE A 51 -29.79 5.22 -1.23
CA ILE A 51 -29.39 5.06 0.17
C ILE A 51 -29.49 6.39 0.93
N LEU A 52 -28.96 7.48 0.38
CA LEU A 52 -28.99 8.79 1.05
C LEU A 52 -30.42 9.34 1.16
N ALA A 53 -31.25 9.16 0.13
CA ALA A 53 -32.63 9.64 0.14
C ALA A 53 -33.52 8.90 1.15
N SER A 54 -33.32 7.59 1.30
CA SER A 54 -34.06 6.78 2.29
C SER A 54 -33.47 6.88 3.70
N GLY A 55 -32.15 7.08 3.80
CA GLY A 55 -31.41 6.90 5.04
C GLY A 55 -31.30 5.45 5.47
N GLU A 56 -31.45 4.52 4.52
CA GLU A 56 -31.50 3.09 4.79
C GLU A 56 -30.54 2.30 3.89
N LEU A 57 -29.89 1.29 4.47
CA LEU A 57 -29.14 0.27 3.74
C LEU A 57 -30.04 -0.93 3.48
N ARG A 58 -30.17 -1.29 2.19
CA ARG A 58 -30.96 -2.44 1.76
C ARG A 58 -30.23 -3.76 2.03
N LEU A 59 -30.87 -4.65 2.75
CA LEU A 59 -30.51 -6.06 2.88
C LEU A 59 -31.24 -6.88 1.80
N SER A 60 -30.50 -7.69 1.05
CA SER A 60 -31.04 -8.45 -0.09
C SER A 60 -31.20 -9.93 0.23
N PRO A 61 -32.19 -10.64 -0.35
CA PRO A 61 -32.30 -12.08 -0.18
C PRO A 61 -30.98 -12.81 -0.45
N TYR A 62 -30.62 -13.71 0.46
CA TYR A 62 -29.32 -14.39 0.46
C TYR A 62 -29.04 -15.15 -0.85
N ARG A 63 -30.08 -15.66 -1.50
CA ARG A 63 -29.97 -16.31 -2.82
C ARG A 63 -29.38 -15.43 -3.94
N PHE A 64 -29.27 -14.11 -3.75
CA PHE A 64 -28.73 -13.17 -4.73
C PHE A 64 -27.25 -12.82 -4.52
N THR A 65 -26.56 -13.47 -3.57
CA THR A 65 -25.11 -13.35 -3.47
C THR A 65 -24.41 -13.95 -4.69
N ASN A 66 -23.19 -13.49 -4.96
CA ASN A 66 -22.45 -13.90 -6.16
C ASN A 66 -21.66 -15.22 -5.98
N ASP A 67 -21.38 -15.65 -4.75
CA ASP A 67 -20.65 -16.90 -4.53
C ASP A 67 -21.54 -18.11 -4.83
N LEU A 68 -21.02 -19.06 -5.59
CA LEU A 68 -21.70 -20.32 -5.91
C LEU A 68 -21.95 -21.17 -4.66
N TRP A 69 -21.12 -21.07 -3.62
CA TRP A 69 -21.39 -21.79 -2.37
C TRP A 69 -22.64 -21.28 -1.64
N GLU A 70 -23.09 -20.07 -1.96
CA GLU A 70 -24.16 -19.36 -1.25
C GLU A 70 -25.44 -19.25 -2.11
N SER A 71 -25.25 -18.99 -3.41
CA SER A 71 -26.32 -18.81 -4.39
C SER A 71 -26.94 -20.12 -4.87
N GLN A 72 -26.30 -21.26 -4.61
CA GLN A 72 -26.87 -22.57 -4.92
C GLN A 72 -27.76 -23.09 -3.78
N PRO A 73 -28.73 -23.98 -4.08
CA PRO A 73 -29.59 -24.56 -3.05
C PRO A 73 -28.84 -25.29 -1.95
N HIS A 74 -29.32 -25.16 -0.71
CA HIS A 74 -28.79 -25.88 0.45
C HIS A 74 -29.70 -27.05 0.84
N TYR A 75 -29.15 -28.26 0.82
CA TYR A 75 -29.89 -29.49 1.13
C TYR A 75 -29.37 -30.12 2.42
N PRO A 76 -30.01 -29.85 3.58
CA PRO A 76 -29.60 -30.50 4.82
C PRO A 76 -29.89 -32.00 4.77
N SER A 77 -29.19 -32.74 5.62
CA SER A 77 -29.57 -34.12 5.93
C SER A 77 -30.90 -34.11 6.69
N PHE A 78 -31.69 -35.18 6.52
CA PHE A 78 -32.92 -35.40 7.26
C PHE A 78 -32.79 -36.62 8.16
N SER A 79 -33.39 -36.55 9.34
CA SER A 79 -33.48 -37.67 10.28
C SER A 79 -34.94 -37.98 10.62
N GLN A 80 -35.21 -39.26 10.89
CA GLN A 80 -36.53 -39.75 11.28
C GLN A 80 -36.35 -40.92 12.24
N ARG A 81 -37.04 -40.91 13.38
CA ARG A 81 -36.88 -41.91 14.43
C ARG A 81 -37.77 -43.14 14.22
N SER A 82 -38.87 -42.98 13.50
CA SER A 82 -39.87 -44.01 13.24
C SER A 82 -39.97 -44.35 11.74
N GLY A 83 -39.87 -45.63 11.38
CA GLY A 83 -39.89 -46.13 9.98
C GLY A 83 -41.25 -46.03 9.26
N ILE A 84 -42.05 -45.01 9.58
CA ILE A 84 -43.38 -44.78 9.04
C ILE A 84 -43.34 -43.46 8.27
N GLY A 85 -42.98 -43.54 6.99
CA GLY A 85 -42.99 -42.41 6.07
C GLY A 85 -42.21 -42.71 4.79
N THR A 86 -42.69 -42.18 3.66
CA THR A 86 -41.81 -41.94 2.51
C THR A 86 -40.81 -40.87 2.95
N GLY A 87 -39.52 -41.09 2.72
CA GLY A 87 -38.46 -40.13 3.08
C GLY A 87 -38.67 -38.74 2.43
N PRO A 88 -37.77 -37.79 2.72
CA PRO A 88 -37.90 -36.42 2.20
C PRO A 88 -38.03 -36.44 0.68
N ASP A 89 -39.05 -35.76 0.16
CA ASP A 89 -39.18 -35.53 -1.28
C ASP A 89 -38.47 -34.21 -1.66
N LEU A 90 -38.37 -33.96 -2.97
CA LEU A 90 -37.76 -32.73 -3.49
C LEU A 90 -38.49 -31.47 -3.03
N ALA A 91 -39.82 -31.55 -2.81
CA ALA A 91 -40.61 -30.40 -2.39
C ALA A 91 -40.24 -29.95 -0.96
N LEU A 92 -39.95 -30.89 -0.06
CA LEU A 92 -39.49 -30.55 1.28
C LEU A 92 -38.12 -29.86 1.26
N TRP A 93 -37.18 -30.35 0.46
CA TRP A 93 -35.87 -29.71 0.27
C TRP A 93 -36.01 -28.30 -0.31
N ASP A 94 -36.83 -28.13 -1.34
CA ASP A 94 -37.09 -26.83 -1.95
C ASP A 94 -37.71 -25.85 -0.96
N GLU A 95 -38.60 -26.33 -0.09
CA GLU A 95 -39.20 -25.50 0.95
C GLU A 95 -38.17 -25.09 2.01
N VAL A 96 -37.33 -26.01 2.50
CA VAL A 96 -36.22 -25.64 3.40
C VAL A 96 -35.30 -24.62 2.76
N ASP A 97 -34.92 -24.84 1.50
CA ASP A 97 -34.06 -23.92 0.77
C ASP A 97 -34.69 -22.52 0.63
N ARG A 98 -35.99 -22.48 0.33
CA ARG A 98 -36.78 -21.25 0.28
C ARG A 98 -36.74 -20.52 1.64
N GLN A 99 -36.95 -21.25 2.74
CA GLN A 99 -36.86 -20.72 4.09
C GLN A 99 -35.46 -20.18 4.42
N LEU A 100 -34.41 -20.86 3.99
CA LEU A 100 -33.04 -20.46 4.32
C LEU A 100 -32.49 -19.33 3.45
N ARG A 101 -32.85 -19.24 2.16
CA ARG A 101 -32.20 -18.31 1.23
C ARG A 101 -33.09 -17.20 0.69
N LEU A 102 -34.40 -17.43 0.59
CA LEU A 102 -35.35 -16.40 0.19
C LEU A 102 -35.80 -15.58 1.40
N HIS A 103 -36.00 -16.22 2.55
CA HIS A 103 -36.43 -15.54 3.77
C HIS A 103 -35.29 -14.95 4.61
N THR A 104 -34.03 -15.24 4.27
CA THR A 104 -32.85 -14.61 4.87
C THR A 104 -32.37 -13.45 4.01
N LYS A 105 -32.12 -12.28 4.62
CA LYS A 105 -31.61 -11.09 3.93
C LYS A 105 -30.25 -10.77 4.50
N VAL A 106 -29.36 -10.36 3.61
CA VAL A 106 -27.97 -10.05 3.94
C VAL A 106 -27.60 -8.65 3.51
N GLY A 107 -26.89 -7.95 4.38
CA GLY A 107 -26.12 -6.75 4.08
C GLY A 107 -24.65 -7.11 4.06
N CYS A 108 -24.00 -6.90 2.91
CA CYS A 108 -22.59 -7.21 2.70
C CYS A 108 -21.77 -5.92 2.82
N LEU A 109 -20.87 -5.89 3.80
CA LEU A 109 -19.95 -4.79 4.07
C LEU A 109 -18.51 -5.30 4.03
N THR A 110 -17.54 -4.40 3.94
CA THR A 110 -16.10 -4.71 4.00
C THR A 110 -15.53 -4.21 5.31
N GLN A 111 -14.77 -5.07 5.99
CA GLN A 111 -14.05 -4.72 7.20
C GLN A 111 -12.86 -3.81 6.90
N ASP A 112 -12.55 -2.91 7.83
CA ASP A 112 -11.38 -2.07 7.75
C ASP A 112 -10.31 -2.52 8.75
N VAL A 113 -9.07 -2.44 8.29
CA VAL A 113 -7.87 -2.85 9.01
C VAL A 113 -6.81 -1.78 8.81
N THR A 114 -6.16 -1.36 9.89
CA THR A 114 -4.95 -0.55 9.83
C THR A 114 -3.70 -1.41 10.01
N LEU A 115 -2.63 -0.99 9.34
CA LEU A 115 -1.28 -1.50 9.51
C LEU A 115 -0.44 -0.45 10.26
N PRO A 116 0.69 -0.83 10.88
CA PRO A 116 1.61 0.12 11.50
C PRO A 116 2.20 1.11 10.48
N ASP A 117 2.43 2.35 10.90
CA ASP A 117 3.03 3.41 10.06
C ASP A 117 4.46 3.08 9.58
N THR A 118 5.10 2.08 10.20
CA THR A 118 6.42 1.59 9.78
C THR A 118 6.37 0.79 8.48
N VAL A 119 5.21 0.28 8.07
CA VAL A 119 5.05 -0.47 6.83
C VAL A 119 5.08 0.49 5.64
N ALA A 120 5.76 0.12 4.54
CA ALA A 120 5.93 1.00 3.38
C ALA A 120 4.60 1.50 2.76
N ASN A 121 3.52 0.72 2.89
CA ASN A 121 2.18 1.11 2.49
C ASN A 121 1.16 0.74 3.60
N PRO A 122 0.97 1.60 4.60
CA PRO A 122 0.10 1.30 5.74
C PRO A 122 -1.38 1.22 5.34
N ASP A 123 -1.75 1.82 4.19
CA ASP A 123 -3.12 1.85 3.69
C ASP A 123 -3.49 0.67 2.77
N ALA A 124 -2.57 -0.26 2.52
CA ALA A 124 -2.76 -1.34 1.55
C ALA A 124 -4.00 -2.21 1.79
N LEU A 125 -4.43 -2.35 3.05
CA LEU A 125 -5.53 -3.23 3.47
C LEU A 125 -6.71 -2.45 4.08
N ARG A 126 -6.79 -1.13 3.84
CA ARG A 126 -7.95 -0.34 4.30
C ARG A 126 -9.21 -0.78 3.58
N GLY A 127 -10.35 -0.66 4.26
CA GLY A 127 -11.66 -1.06 3.73
C GLY A 127 -12.08 -0.31 2.47
N TRP A 128 -11.48 0.84 2.16
CA TRP A 128 -11.67 1.58 0.90
C TRP A 128 -10.65 1.21 -0.20
N ALA A 129 -9.54 0.55 0.14
CA ALA A 129 -8.41 0.28 -0.76
C ALA A 129 -8.55 -1.02 -1.58
N HIS A 130 -9.69 -1.71 -1.50
CA HIS A 130 -9.93 -2.95 -2.22
C HIS A 130 -10.30 -2.71 -3.70
N LEU A 131 -9.30 -2.75 -4.59
CA LEU A 131 -9.46 -2.50 -6.03
C LEU A 131 -10.53 -3.37 -6.71
N ALA A 132 -10.62 -4.65 -6.34
CA ALA A 132 -11.63 -5.55 -6.88
C ALA A 132 -13.06 -5.09 -6.57
N LEU A 133 -13.30 -4.52 -5.38
CA LEU A 133 -14.62 -4.05 -4.98
C LEU A 133 -15.02 -2.78 -5.72
N TRP A 134 -14.06 -1.90 -6.02
CA TRP A 134 -14.31 -0.78 -6.91
C TRP A 134 -14.72 -1.22 -8.32
N ALA A 135 -14.08 -2.27 -8.85
CA ALA A 135 -14.42 -2.82 -10.16
C ALA A 135 -15.82 -3.48 -10.16
N HIS A 136 -16.11 -4.32 -9.17
CA HIS A 136 -17.36 -5.11 -9.13
C HIS A 136 -18.57 -4.32 -8.62
N TYR A 137 -18.41 -3.57 -7.53
CA TYR A 137 -19.51 -2.96 -6.78
C TYR A 137 -19.47 -1.43 -6.83
N GLY A 138 -18.28 -0.84 -6.92
CA GLY A 138 -18.07 0.62 -7.08
C GLY A 138 -18.20 1.12 -8.52
N ALA A 139 -19.03 0.44 -9.34
CA ALA A 139 -19.32 0.79 -10.74
C ALA A 139 -18.08 1.10 -11.59
N GLY A 140 -17.05 0.24 -11.53
CA GLY A 140 -15.84 0.44 -12.32
C GLY A 140 -15.07 1.71 -11.94
N HIS A 141 -15.01 2.03 -10.64
CA HIS A 141 -14.39 3.23 -10.07
C HIS A 141 -15.16 4.55 -10.28
N GLU A 142 -16.35 4.54 -10.88
CA GLU A 142 -17.23 5.71 -11.01
C GLU A 142 -18.21 5.87 -9.84
N GLY A 143 -18.35 4.83 -9.01
CA GLY A 143 -19.22 4.82 -7.85
C GLY A 143 -18.58 5.41 -6.59
N VAL A 144 -19.07 4.97 -5.45
CA VAL A 144 -18.60 5.39 -4.12
C VAL A 144 -18.43 4.22 -3.18
N CYS A 145 -17.75 4.48 -2.07
CA CYS A 145 -17.67 3.60 -0.93
C CYS A 145 -18.14 4.37 0.32
N LEU A 146 -19.24 3.92 0.91
CA LEU A 146 -19.81 4.47 2.14
C LEU A 146 -19.04 3.93 3.34
N ARG A 147 -18.69 4.80 4.29
CA ARG A 147 -18.03 4.43 5.54
C ARG A 147 -19.00 4.55 6.72
N PHE A 148 -19.11 3.49 7.50
CA PHE A 148 -19.98 3.42 8.67
C PHE A 148 -19.16 3.22 9.95
N ASP A 149 -19.63 3.81 11.05
CA ASP A 149 -19.33 3.34 12.39
C ASP A 149 -19.98 1.97 12.59
N ARG A 150 -19.15 0.97 12.87
CA ARG A 150 -19.57 -0.43 12.97
C ARG A 150 -20.58 -0.63 14.09
N ASP A 151 -20.31 -0.09 15.26
CA ASP A 151 -21.06 -0.42 16.46
C ASP A 151 -22.44 0.25 16.42
N ARG A 152 -22.51 1.50 15.92
CA ARG A 152 -23.78 2.21 15.64
C ARG A 152 -24.62 1.53 14.57
N LEU A 153 -23.98 1.01 13.51
CA LEU A 153 -24.69 0.28 12.46
C LEU A 153 -25.28 -1.04 13.00
N ILE A 154 -24.51 -1.78 13.80
CA ILE A 154 -24.97 -3.02 14.44
C ILE A 154 -26.10 -2.75 15.41
N GLU A 155 -26.00 -1.69 16.22
CA GLU A 155 -27.06 -1.30 17.15
C GLU A 155 -28.37 -1.02 16.40
N SER A 156 -28.32 -0.21 15.33
CA SER A 156 -29.47 0.07 14.47
C SER A 156 -30.05 -1.20 13.85
N PHE A 157 -29.19 -2.08 13.33
CA PHE A 157 -29.58 -3.37 12.76
C PHE A 157 -30.29 -4.29 13.76
N LEU A 158 -29.78 -4.39 14.99
CA LEU A 158 -30.38 -5.26 16.01
C LEU A 158 -31.72 -4.71 16.51
N GLN A 159 -31.88 -3.38 16.61
CA GLN A 159 -33.14 -2.74 16.98
C GLN A 159 -34.25 -2.97 15.95
N HIS A 160 -33.89 -3.22 14.69
CA HIS A 160 -34.82 -3.54 13.61
C HIS A 160 -35.45 -4.94 13.71
N SER A 161 -34.87 -5.84 14.51
CA SER A 161 -35.36 -7.22 14.63
C SER A 161 -36.57 -7.34 15.58
N GLY A 162 -37.65 -7.98 15.10
CA GLY A 162 -38.85 -8.26 15.88
C GLY A 162 -38.80 -9.60 16.63
N PRO A 163 -39.78 -9.91 17.47
CA PRO A 163 -39.79 -11.13 18.30
C PRO A 163 -39.86 -12.45 17.52
N ALA A 164 -40.18 -12.40 16.23
CA ALA A 164 -40.24 -13.56 15.32
C ALA A 164 -39.17 -13.51 14.22
N SER A 165 -38.15 -12.65 14.36
CA SER A 165 -36.99 -12.63 13.46
C SER A 165 -35.71 -12.97 14.20
N LEU A 166 -34.78 -13.60 13.48
CA LEU A 166 -33.42 -13.81 13.95
C LEU A 166 -32.51 -12.80 13.28
N ALA A 167 -31.61 -12.21 14.06
CA ALA A 167 -30.61 -11.27 13.58
C ALA A 167 -29.21 -11.73 14.00
N PHE A 168 -28.32 -11.87 13.03
CA PHE A 168 -26.92 -12.22 13.24
C PHE A 168 -26.04 -11.20 12.56
N HIS A 169 -24.83 -11.02 13.09
CA HIS A 169 -23.81 -10.23 12.42
C HIS A 169 -22.42 -10.79 12.70
N GLY A 170 -21.48 -10.54 11.81
CA GLY A 170 -20.11 -11.00 12.00
C GLY A 170 -19.26 -11.06 10.74
N PRO A 171 -17.95 -11.31 10.92
CA PRO A 171 -17.03 -11.46 9.81
C PRO A 171 -17.24 -12.79 9.08
N VAL A 172 -17.05 -12.77 7.76
CA VAL A 172 -17.10 -13.97 6.91
C VAL A 172 -15.77 -14.71 6.96
N ARG A 173 -15.83 -16.04 7.05
CA ARG A 173 -14.67 -16.92 7.01
C ARG A 173 -14.48 -17.50 5.62
N TYR A 174 -13.29 -17.28 5.06
CA TYR A 174 -12.92 -17.76 3.74
C TYR A 174 -12.19 -19.10 3.82
N LEU A 175 -12.71 -20.10 3.12
CA LEU A 175 -12.20 -21.48 3.19
C LEU A 175 -12.12 -22.10 1.79
N SER A 176 -11.17 -23.02 1.61
CA SER A 176 -11.09 -23.86 0.40
C SER A 176 -11.80 -25.21 0.55
N SER A 177 -12.11 -25.63 1.80
CA SER A 177 -12.70 -26.93 2.07
C SER A 177 -14.23 -26.92 1.93
N GLN A 178 -14.78 -27.86 1.17
CA GLN A 178 -16.22 -27.97 0.84
C GLN A 178 -17.05 -28.74 1.88
N HIS A 179 -16.65 -28.74 3.16
CA HIS A 179 -17.41 -29.46 4.18
C HIS A 179 -18.67 -28.69 4.55
N GLY A 180 -19.82 -29.36 4.45
CA GLY A 180 -21.11 -28.84 4.92
C GLY A 180 -21.16 -28.64 6.44
N PRO A 181 -22.29 -28.14 6.97
CA PRO A 181 -22.51 -28.02 8.41
C PRO A 181 -22.30 -29.36 9.12
N ALA A 182 -21.58 -29.34 10.25
CA ALA A 182 -21.27 -30.54 11.03
C ALA A 182 -22.39 -30.96 12.00
N ASN A 183 -23.41 -30.11 12.19
CA ASN A 183 -24.47 -30.34 13.17
C ASN A 183 -25.60 -31.22 12.61
N ALA A 184 -26.44 -31.73 13.51
CA ALA A 184 -27.57 -32.59 13.19
C ALA A 184 -28.48 -31.94 12.13
N GLY A 185 -28.90 -32.75 11.16
CA GLY A 185 -29.84 -32.35 10.11
C GLY A 185 -31.23 -32.01 10.63
N ILE A 186 -32.19 -31.84 9.72
CA ILE A 186 -33.58 -31.54 10.06
C ILE A 186 -34.30 -32.83 10.51
N ASP A 187 -34.98 -32.80 11.65
CA ASP A 187 -35.83 -33.90 12.13
C ASP A 187 -37.24 -33.77 11.54
N LEU A 188 -37.67 -34.79 10.80
CA LEU A 188 -38.99 -34.82 10.17
C LEU A 188 -40.15 -34.88 11.18
N GLU A 189 -39.91 -35.45 12.37
CA GLU A 189 -40.92 -35.45 13.45
C GLU A 189 -41.10 -34.04 14.00
N GLN A 190 -40.02 -33.23 14.07
CA GLN A 190 -40.14 -31.81 14.42
C GLN A 190 -40.86 -31.02 13.34
N VAL A 191 -40.65 -31.31 12.05
CA VAL A 191 -41.37 -30.64 10.95
C VAL A 191 -42.86 -30.90 11.04
N ALA A 192 -43.26 -32.14 11.35
CA ALA A 192 -44.67 -32.50 11.53
C ALA A 192 -45.32 -31.81 12.74
N GLU A 193 -44.57 -31.66 13.85
CA GLU A 193 -45.07 -31.06 15.10
C GLU A 193 -45.09 -29.53 15.06
N PHE A 194 -44.03 -28.90 14.54
CA PHE A 194 -43.80 -27.46 14.67
C PHE A 194 -43.88 -26.68 13.36
N GLY A 195 -43.98 -27.36 12.22
CA GLY A 195 -43.95 -26.73 10.90
C GLY A 195 -42.54 -26.55 10.34
N ILE A 196 -42.44 -26.56 9.01
CA ILE A 196 -41.15 -26.48 8.29
C ILE A 196 -40.47 -25.13 8.44
N ASP A 197 -41.23 -24.05 8.59
CA ASP A 197 -40.77 -22.70 8.82
C ASP A 197 -40.04 -22.57 10.17
N ALA A 198 -40.65 -23.02 11.26
CA ALA A 198 -40.07 -22.98 12.59
C ALA A 198 -38.81 -23.85 12.67
N VAL A 199 -38.86 -25.07 12.11
CA VAL A 199 -37.72 -25.99 12.10
C VAL A 199 -36.58 -25.48 11.22
N SER A 200 -36.87 -24.87 10.07
CA SER A 200 -35.84 -24.24 9.22
C SER A 200 -35.18 -23.06 9.91
N LEU A 201 -35.95 -22.26 10.66
CA LEU A 201 -35.42 -21.14 11.44
C LEU A 201 -34.49 -21.63 12.57
N ALA A 202 -34.90 -22.65 13.32
CA ALA A 202 -34.08 -23.28 14.35
C ALA A 202 -32.81 -23.93 13.76
N TYR A 203 -32.92 -24.58 12.59
CA TYR A 203 -31.77 -25.11 11.85
C TYR A 203 -30.81 -23.98 11.42
N ALA A 204 -31.34 -22.86 10.93
CA ALA A 204 -30.55 -21.70 10.54
C ALA A 204 -29.78 -21.11 11.73
N GLU A 205 -30.44 -20.97 12.89
CA GLU A 205 -29.81 -20.49 14.12
C GLU A 205 -28.66 -21.40 14.56
N ALA A 206 -28.89 -22.72 14.61
CA ALA A 206 -27.89 -23.70 15.00
C ALA A 206 -26.71 -23.82 14.02
N ASN A 207 -26.88 -23.37 12.77
CA ASN A 207 -25.89 -23.52 11.69
C ASN A 207 -25.44 -22.19 11.06
N LYS A 208 -25.79 -21.05 11.65
CA LYS A 208 -25.55 -19.71 11.08
C LYS A 208 -24.12 -19.48 10.60
N ASP A 209 -23.12 -19.98 11.33
CA ASP A 209 -21.70 -19.77 11.01
C ASP A 209 -21.25 -20.57 9.79
N HIS A 210 -21.95 -21.66 9.47
CA HIS A 210 -21.71 -22.44 8.26
C HIS A 210 -22.54 -21.92 7.09
N LEU A 211 -23.77 -21.49 7.35
CA LEU A 211 -24.71 -21.04 6.32
C LEU A 211 -24.44 -19.63 5.83
N PHE A 212 -24.16 -18.69 6.74
CA PHE A 212 -24.17 -17.26 6.41
C PHE A 212 -22.83 -16.56 6.61
N PHE A 213 -21.86 -17.17 7.29
CA PHE A 213 -20.56 -16.56 7.57
C PHE A 213 -19.39 -17.35 6.98
N ARG A 214 -19.62 -18.02 5.84
CA ARG A 214 -18.58 -18.71 5.06
C ARG A 214 -18.71 -18.43 3.58
N LYS A 215 -17.56 -18.34 2.92
CA LYS A 215 -17.44 -18.09 1.49
C LYS A 215 -16.24 -18.84 0.93
N HIS A 216 -16.22 -19.11 -0.37
CA HIS A 216 -15.05 -19.69 -1.03
C HIS A 216 -13.84 -18.73 -0.94
N ILE A 217 -12.64 -19.28 -0.82
CA ILE A 217 -11.40 -18.51 -0.66
C ILE A 217 -11.14 -17.50 -1.79
N ASP A 218 -11.63 -17.75 -3.00
CA ASP A 218 -11.46 -16.84 -4.15
C ASP A 218 -12.14 -15.48 -3.93
N TRP A 219 -13.06 -15.38 -2.98
CA TRP A 219 -13.72 -14.13 -2.58
C TRP A 219 -13.05 -13.43 -1.40
N SER A 220 -11.88 -13.89 -0.92
CA SER A 220 -11.25 -13.36 0.30
C SER A 220 -10.84 -11.89 0.21
N SER A 221 -10.70 -11.37 -1.01
CA SER A 221 -10.41 -9.95 -1.23
C SER A 221 -11.52 -9.02 -0.78
N GLU A 222 -12.73 -9.51 -0.51
CA GLU A 222 -13.84 -8.67 -0.05
C GLU A 222 -13.76 -8.33 1.45
N SER A 223 -13.03 -9.13 2.24
CA SER A 223 -12.91 -9.01 3.71
C SER A 223 -14.28 -8.74 4.37
N GLU A 224 -15.26 -9.57 4.02
CA GLU A 224 -16.69 -9.31 4.17
C GLU A 224 -17.15 -9.40 5.63
N TYR A 225 -17.99 -8.46 6.04
CA TYR A 225 -18.76 -8.46 7.28
C TYR A 225 -20.25 -8.45 6.93
N ARG A 226 -21.03 -9.31 7.57
CA ARG A 226 -22.45 -9.47 7.26
C ARG A 226 -23.36 -9.00 8.38
N LEU A 227 -24.48 -8.42 7.96
CA LEU A 227 -25.71 -8.30 8.74
C LEU A 227 -26.70 -9.29 8.14
N VAL A 228 -27.29 -10.18 8.94
CA VAL A 228 -28.12 -11.29 8.47
C VAL A 228 -29.43 -11.31 9.23
N VAL A 229 -30.55 -11.12 8.54
CA VAL A 229 -31.88 -11.15 9.16
C VAL A 229 -32.76 -12.23 8.54
N LEU A 230 -33.40 -13.03 9.37
CA LEU A 230 -34.39 -14.03 8.99
C LEU A 230 -35.74 -13.55 9.51
N ASN A 231 -36.59 -13.05 8.62
CA ASN A 231 -37.85 -12.40 8.99
C ASN A 231 -39.08 -12.96 8.25
N GLN A 232 -38.94 -14.13 7.61
CA GLN A 232 -40.02 -14.83 6.89
C GLN A 232 -40.64 -14.08 5.69
N SER A 233 -40.20 -12.85 5.39
CA SER A 233 -40.60 -12.10 4.21
C SER A 233 -39.91 -12.65 2.94
N VAL A 234 -40.41 -12.33 1.76
CA VAL A 234 -39.66 -12.52 0.49
C VAL A 234 -39.10 -11.22 -0.06
N ASP A 235 -39.50 -10.09 0.53
CA ASP A 235 -39.10 -8.76 0.13
C ASP A 235 -37.73 -8.38 0.70
N TYR A 236 -37.20 -7.24 0.24
CA TYR A 236 -36.03 -6.62 0.82
C TYR A 236 -36.28 -6.21 2.27
N ASP A 237 -35.19 -6.11 3.02
CA ASP A 237 -35.20 -5.50 4.34
C ASP A 237 -34.30 -4.25 4.36
N TYR A 238 -34.48 -3.39 5.35
CA TYR A 238 -33.85 -2.05 5.37
C TYR A 238 -33.36 -1.71 6.77
N VAL A 239 -32.11 -1.24 6.86
CA VAL A 239 -31.48 -0.84 8.13
C VAL A 239 -31.23 0.66 8.10
N ASP A 240 -31.70 1.39 9.11
CA ASP A 240 -31.42 2.82 9.24
C ASP A 240 -29.91 3.05 9.44
N ILE A 241 -29.32 3.91 8.60
CA ILE A 241 -27.89 4.22 8.63
C ILE A 241 -27.59 5.64 9.13
N ARG A 242 -28.61 6.46 9.43
CA ARG A 242 -28.42 7.90 9.69
C ARG A 242 -27.48 8.19 10.84
N SER A 243 -27.50 7.38 11.89
CA SER A 243 -26.58 7.52 13.03
C SER A 243 -25.20 6.90 12.78
N ALA A 244 -25.09 6.00 11.82
CA ALA A 244 -23.90 5.17 11.59
C ALA A 244 -23.05 5.63 10.41
N LEU A 245 -23.61 6.33 9.42
CA LEU A 245 -22.82 6.88 8.32
C LEU A 245 -21.82 7.91 8.86
N THR A 246 -20.54 7.78 8.49
CA THR A 246 -19.45 8.67 8.96
C THR A 246 -18.65 9.28 7.82
N GLY A 247 -18.67 8.67 6.63
CA GLY A 247 -17.90 9.16 5.50
C GLY A 247 -18.39 8.63 4.17
N ILE A 248 -18.01 9.33 3.10
CA ILE A 248 -18.18 8.91 1.71
C ILE A 248 -16.85 9.05 1.01
N VAL A 249 -16.37 7.93 0.48
CA VAL A 249 -15.20 7.88 -0.37
C VAL A 249 -15.64 7.84 -1.82
N LEU A 250 -15.27 8.85 -2.59
CA LEU A 250 -15.53 8.92 -4.02
C LEU A 250 -14.54 8.05 -4.78
N GLY A 251 -15.06 7.31 -5.76
CA GLY A 251 -14.23 6.60 -6.71
C GLY A 251 -13.33 7.56 -7.48
N GLN A 252 -12.20 7.05 -7.97
CA GLN A 252 -11.30 7.86 -8.77
C GLN A 252 -12.05 8.43 -9.97
N ALA A 253 -12.94 7.72 -10.64
CA ALA A 253 -13.67 8.20 -11.80
C ALA A 253 -15.06 8.77 -11.47
N PHE A 254 -15.33 9.16 -10.21
CA PHE A 254 -16.64 9.68 -9.83
C PHE A 254 -17.06 10.86 -10.73
N PRO A 255 -18.26 10.84 -11.35
CA PRO A 255 -18.66 11.84 -12.33
C PRO A 255 -18.77 13.24 -11.70
N PRO A 256 -17.98 14.23 -12.14
CA PRO A 256 -17.98 15.56 -11.53
C PRO A 256 -19.34 16.27 -11.62
N GLU A 257 -20.12 16.01 -12.66
CA GLU A 257 -21.47 16.53 -12.85
C GLU A 257 -22.49 16.05 -11.81
N ARG A 258 -22.19 14.97 -11.07
CA ARG A 258 -23.04 14.42 -10.01
C ARG A 258 -22.72 15.00 -8.63
N LEU A 259 -21.65 15.78 -8.50
CA LEU A 259 -21.23 16.38 -7.23
C LEU A 259 -22.29 17.34 -6.64
N PRO A 260 -22.94 18.23 -7.40
CA PRO A 260 -23.99 19.09 -6.85
C PRO A 260 -25.15 18.28 -6.25
N ASP A 261 -25.57 17.21 -6.94
CA ASP A 261 -26.61 16.30 -6.46
C ASP A 261 -26.18 15.61 -5.17
N LEU A 262 -24.91 15.15 -5.11
CA LEU A 262 -24.34 14.50 -3.93
C LEU A 262 -24.34 15.45 -2.72
N LEU A 263 -23.83 16.67 -2.88
CA LEU A 263 -23.78 17.66 -1.82
C LEU A 263 -25.18 17.99 -1.30
N THR A 264 -26.15 18.11 -2.20
CA THR A 264 -27.57 18.30 -1.85
C THR A 264 -28.12 17.10 -1.07
N ALA A 265 -27.84 15.88 -1.52
CA ALA A 265 -28.30 14.67 -0.84
C ALA A 265 -27.66 14.47 0.55
N LEU A 266 -26.54 15.13 0.83
CA LEU A 266 -25.85 15.07 2.12
C LEU A 266 -26.27 16.14 3.12
N GLU A 267 -27.09 17.12 2.73
CA GLU A 267 -27.62 18.13 3.67
C GLU A 267 -28.24 17.53 4.94
N PRO A 268 -28.97 16.38 4.91
CA PRO A 268 -29.50 15.73 6.11
C PRO A 268 -28.45 15.04 7.00
N TYR A 269 -27.20 14.91 6.55
CA TYR A 269 -26.13 14.17 7.22
C TYR A 269 -24.99 15.13 7.61
N PRO A 270 -25.17 15.97 8.64
CA PRO A 270 -24.14 16.91 9.04
C PRO A 270 -22.91 16.18 9.59
N GLY A 271 -21.72 16.60 9.16
CA GLY A 271 -20.45 16.07 9.68
C GLY A 271 -19.94 14.80 8.98
N ILE A 272 -20.55 14.40 7.85
CA ILE A 272 -20.00 13.35 7.00
C ILE A 272 -18.74 13.86 6.30
N GLU A 273 -17.65 13.11 6.45
CA GLU A 273 -16.41 13.37 5.71
C GLU A 273 -16.56 12.92 4.26
N ILE A 274 -16.14 13.77 3.33
CA ILE A 274 -16.06 13.42 1.90
C ILE A 274 -14.60 13.35 1.53
N GLU A 275 -14.20 12.21 0.98
CA GLU A 275 -12.84 11.93 0.56
C GLU A 275 -12.86 11.35 -0.87
N GLN A 276 -11.74 11.38 -1.57
CA GLN A 276 -11.64 10.78 -2.90
C GLN A 276 -10.38 9.94 -3.03
N ILE A 277 -10.50 8.83 -3.77
CA ILE A 277 -9.35 8.00 -4.11
C ILE A 277 -8.58 8.60 -5.29
N HIS A 278 -7.28 8.73 -5.09
CA HIS A 278 -6.32 9.14 -6.10
C HIS A 278 -5.34 8.00 -6.38
N PHE A 279 -5.16 7.69 -7.66
CA PHE A 279 -4.14 6.76 -8.11
C PHE A 279 -2.90 7.52 -8.57
N PHE A 280 -1.75 7.15 -8.03
CA PHE A 280 -0.47 7.68 -8.47
C PHE A 280 0.62 6.60 -8.36
N ASN A 281 1.30 6.32 -9.47
CA ASN A 281 2.40 5.34 -9.52
C ASN A 281 2.07 3.98 -8.87
N ARG A 282 0.90 3.40 -9.20
CA ARG A 282 0.39 2.14 -8.62
C ARG A 282 0.00 2.19 -7.14
N GLY A 283 0.15 3.32 -6.46
CA GLY A 283 -0.39 3.55 -5.13
C GLY A 283 -1.80 4.14 -5.19
N LEU A 284 -2.65 3.74 -4.23
CA LEU A 284 -3.88 4.44 -3.92
C LEU A 284 -3.63 5.37 -2.73
N ARG A 285 -4.20 6.57 -2.80
CA ARG A 285 -4.21 7.54 -1.71
C ARG A 285 -5.63 8.03 -1.50
N LEU A 286 -6.01 8.16 -0.25
CA LEU A 286 -7.24 8.83 0.13
C LEU A 286 -6.92 10.28 0.46
N LEU A 287 -7.60 11.22 -0.19
CA LEU A 287 -7.42 12.65 0.05
C LEU A 287 -8.78 13.27 0.43
N PRO A 288 -8.80 14.29 1.31
CA PRO A 288 -9.99 15.09 1.53
C PRO A 288 -10.54 15.64 0.21
N PHE A 289 -11.85 15.59 0.03
CA PHE A 289 -12.50 16.14 -1.14
C PHE A 289 -12.67 17.65 -0.96
N GLU A 290 -11.88 18.45 -1.69
CA GLU A 290 -11.87 19.92 -1.57
C GLU A 290 -12.98 20.63 -2.35
N GLY A 291 -14.00 19.92 -2.83
CA GLY A 291 -15.14 20.52 -3.54
C GLY A 291 -14.85 20.96 -4.98
N ASP A 292 -13.61 20.87 -5.45
CA ASP A 292 -13.26 21.32 -6.80
C ASP A 292 -13.52 20.21 -7.84
N VAL A 293 -14.61 20.43 -8.59
CA VAL A 293 -15.07 19.67 -9.76
C VAL A 293 -14.03 19.73 -10.89
N ALA A 294 -13.07 20.65 -10.84
CA ALA A 294 -12.01 20.78 -11.83
C ALA A 294 -10.97 19.66 -11.71
N ARG A 295 -11.41 18.42 -11.96
CA ARG A 295 -10.73 17.65 -12.99
C ARG A 295 -10.78 18.47 -14.27
N THR A 296 -9.83 19.38 -14.37
CA THR A 296 -9.12 19.49 -15.63
C THR A 296 -8.73 18.05 -15.94
N VAL A 297 -9.52 17.38 -16.78
CA VAL A 297 -8.94 16.52 -17.82
C VAL A 297 -7.74 17.33 -18.21
N ARG A 298 -6.53 16.93 -17.78
CA ARG A 298 -5.33 17.66 -18.17
C ARG A 298 -5.52 17.80 -19.66
N PRO A 299 -5.83 19.00 -20.19
CA PRO A 299 -6.04 19.14 -21.62
C PRO A 299 -4.80 18.48 -22.20
N ALA A 300 -4.98 17.53 -23.13
CA ALA A 300 -3.87 16.71 -23.64
C ALA A 300 -2.67 17.63 -23.78
N SER A 301 -1.66 17.47 -22.91
CA SER A 301 -0.89 18.64 -22.47
C SER A 301 -0.40 19.41 -23.70
N ASP A 302 -0.95 20.61 -23.92
CA ASP A 302 -0.44 21.55 -24.93
C ASP A 302 0.97 22.03 -24.53
N VAL A 303 1.52 21.48 -23.44
CA VAL A 303 2.94 21.41 -23.15
C VAL A 303 3.62 20.83 -24.39
N GLU A 304 4.09 21.73 -25.25
CA GLU A 304 5.05 21.44 -26.29
C GLU A 304 6.26 20.82 -25.61
N TRP A 305 6.35 19.49 -25.68
CA TRP A 305 7.54 18.78 -25.24
C TRP A 305 8.70 19.28 -26.10
N PRO A 306 9.84 19.63 -25.49
CA PRO A 306 10.99 20.10 -26.25
C PRO A 306 11.35 19.05 -27.30
N ALA A 307 11.52 19.50 -28.54
CA ALA A 307 11.93 18.62 -29.63
C ALA A 307 13.18 17.82 -29.22
N ALA A 308 13.24 16.56 -29.63
CA ALA A 308 14.39 15.71 -29.33
C ALA A 308 15.67 16.37 -29.89
N ARG A 309 16.68 16.55 -29.03
CA ARG A 309 17.95 17.17 -29.44
C ARG A 309 18.71 16.34 -30.47
N ARG A 310 18.50 15.02 -30.49
CA ARG A 310 19.04 14.12 -31.52
C ARG A 310 18.07 14.10 -32.70
N ASN A 311 18.60 14.34 -33.90
CA ASN A 311 17.84 14.22 -35.15
C ASN A 311 17.58 12.75 -35.50
N GLY A 312 16.68 12.53 -36.46
CA GLY A 312 16.34 11.21 -36.99
C GLY A 312 15.00 10.66 -36.50
N SER A 313 14.62 9.53 -37.08
CA SER A 313 13.43 8.75 -36.72
C SER A 313 13.49 8.25 -35.28
N LEU A 314 12.34 7.87 -34.72
CA LEU A 314 12.27 7.27 -33.38
C LEU A 314 13.14 5.99 -33.29
N ALA A 315 13.15 5.18 -34.34
CA ALA A 315 13.94 3.95 -34.39
C ALA A 315 15.45 4.24 -34.30
N GLU A 316 15.94 5.22 -35.07
CA GLU A 316 17.33 5.65 -35.03
C GLU A 316 17.71 6.22 -33.66
N ARG A 317 16.86 7.07 -33.07
CA ARG A 317 17.10 7.64 -31.74
C ARG A 317 17.12 6.58 -30.64
N LEU A 318 16.22 5.60 -30.70
CA LEU A 318 16.17 4.47 -29.76
C LEU A 318 17.40 3.57 -29.90
N GLN A 319 17.82 3.26 -31.14
CA GLN A 319 19.04 2.50 -31.38
C GLN A 319 20.28 3.24 -30.85
N ALA A 320 20.35 4.56 -31.06
CA ALA A 320 21.43 5.40 -30.53
C ALA A 320 21.44 5.48 -28.99
N LEU A 321 20.27 5.42 -28.34
CA LEU A 321 20.18 5.35 -26.87
C LEU A 321 20.73 4.00 -26.37
N ARG A 322 20.28 2.88 -26.95
CA ARG A 322 20.77 1.54 -26.58
C ARG A 322 22.27 1.36 -26.80
N ALA A 323 22.79 1.90 -27.91
CA ALA A 323 24.22 1.91 -28.18
C ALA A 323 24.99 2.70 -27.10
N ALA A 324 24.49 3.88 -26.71
CA ALA A 324 25.09 4.68 -25.65
C ALA A 324 25.04 3.97 -24.28
N GLU A 325 23.95 3.25 -23.97
CA GLU A 325 23.84 2.44 -22.75
C GLU A 325 24.86 1.29 -22.74
N THR A 326 25.03 0.60 -23.85
CA THR A 326 25.99 -0.51 -24.00
C THR A 326 27.43 -0.01 -23.85
N GLU A 327 27.77 1.10 -24.51
CA GLU A 327 29.06 1.76 -24.38
C GLU A 327 29.31 2.22 -22.94
N ALA A 328 28.32 2.85 -22.30
CA ALA A 328 28.41 3.29 -20.92
C ALA A 328 28.62 2.12 -19.94
N GLU A 329 28.00 0.97 -20.17
CA GLU A 329 28.21 -0.25 -19.37
C GLU A 329 29.65 -0.78 -19.50
N ALA A 330 30.17 -0.84 -20.73
CA ALA A 330 31.56 -1.22 -20.98
C ALA A 330 32.56 -0.26 -20.31
N LEU A 331 32.32 1.05 -20.44
CA LEU A 331 33.10 2.09 -19.78
C LEU A 331 32.99 1.99 -18.25
N THR A 332 31.81 1.69 -17.70
CA THR A 332 31.61 1.51 -16.26
C THR A 332 32.43 0.34 -15.73
N THR A 333 32.45 -0.77 -16.46
CA THR A 333 33.24 -1.96 -16.10
C THR A 333 34.74 -1.66 -16.15
N ALA A 334 35.20 -0.94 -17.19
CA ALA A 334 36.59 -0.50 -17.28
C ALA A 334 36.96 0.50 -16.15
N GLY A 335 36.09 1.47 -15.88
CA GLY A 335 36.27 2.46 -14.83
C GLY A 335 36.32 1.84 -13.44
N ASN A 336 35.48 0.84 -13.16
CA ASN A 336 35.52 0.10 -11.89
C ASN A 336 36.90 -0.55 -11.67
N ARG A 337 37.46 -1.20 -12.68
CA ARG A 337 38.81 -1.80 -12.61
C ARG A 337 39.90 -0.75 -12.35
N VAL A 338 39.79 0.42 -12.96
CA VAL A 338 40.71 1.56 -12.70
C VAL A 338 40.58 2.05 -11.27
N ALA A 339 39.36 2.13 -10.74
CA ALA A 339 39.05 2.67 -9.42
C ALA A 339 39.26 1.69 -8.26
N GLU A 340 39.31 0.38 -8.50
CA GLU A 340 39.22 -0.66 -7.46
C GLU A 340 40.16 -0.41 -6.26
N LYS A 341 41.45 -0.18 -6.51
CA LYS A 341 42.43 0.08 -5.45
C LYS A 341 42.16 1.37 -4.68
N HIS A 342 41.57 2.37 -5.33
CA HIS A 342 41.25 3.68 -4.75
C HIS A 342 39.96 3.60 -3.94
N VAL A 343 38.97 2.84 -4.40
CA VAL A 343 37.74 2.54 -3.65
C VAL A 343 38.07 1.84 -2.33
N LYS A 344 38.92 0.80 -2.35
CA LYS A 344 39.39 0.13 -1.13
C LYS A 344 40.12 1.08 -0.17
N ALA A 345 40.91 2.02 -0.71
CA ALA A 345 41.60 3.02 0.11
C ALA A 345 40.62 4.03 0.74
N LEU A 346 39.58 4.46 0.02
CA LEU A 346 38.51 5.29 0.56
C LEU A 346 37.73 4.58 1.65
N GLU A 347 37.36 3.32 1.43
CA GLU A 347 36.66 2.49 2.41
C GLU A 347 37.46 2.38 3.72
N ALA A 348 38.74 2.00 3.61
CA ALA A 348 39.63 1.88 4.77
C ALA A 348 39.85 3.23 5.48
N GLY A 349 39.98 4.32 4.72
CA GLY A 349 40.15 5.67 5.26
C GLY A 349 38.93 6.16 6.04
N ILE A 350 37.74 6.00 5.46
CA ILE A 350 36.47 6.37 6.11
C ILE A 350 36.19 5.44 7.31
N GLY A 351 36.51 4.15 7.21
CA GLY A 351 36.43 3.22 8.34
C GLY A 351 37.32 3.63 9.51
N LYS A 352 38.58 4.00 9.25
CA LYS A 352 39.50 4.50 10.27
C LYS A 352 38.99 5.80 10.91
N LEU A 353 38.44 6.72 10.12
CA LEU A 353 37.81 7.93 10.64
C LEU A 353 36.63 7.57 11.54
N ALA A 354 35.74 6.69 11.11
CA ALA A 354 34.59 6.25 11.91
C ALA A 354 35.02 5.61 13.24
N ASP A 355 36.06 4.78 13.24
CA ASP A 355 36.63 4.19 14.46
C ASP A 355 37.11 5.25 15.46
N GLU A 356 37.75 6.33 14.97
CA GLU A 356 38.16 7.47 15.81
C GLU A 356 36.92 8.19 16.39
N LEU A 357 35.89 8.42 15.57
CA LEU A 357 34.70 9.18 15.94
C LEU A 357 33.76 8.42 16.89
N ARG A 358 33.79 7.08 16.93
CA ARG A 358 33.02 6.28 17.90
C ARG A 358 33.38 6.56 19.36
N SER A 359 34.53 7.19 19.61
CA SER A 359 34.92 7.66 20.94
C SER A 359 34.20 8.94 21.39
N TRP A 360 33.44 9.58 20.50
CA TRP A 360 32.71 10.80 20.83
C TRP A 360 31.52 10.47 21.75
N PRO A 361 31.32 11.25 22.83
CA PRO A 361 30.25 10.98 23.78
C PRO A 361 28.89 11.28 23.15
N ALA A 362 27.88 10.47 23.52
CA ALA A 362 26.48 10.66 23.13
C ALA A 362 26.26 10.75 21.60
N THR A 363 27.02 9.99 20.83
CA THR A 363 26.82 9.87 19.39
C THR A 363 26.73 8.41 18.94
N LYS A 364 26.06 8.20 17.81
CA LYS A 364 26.05 6.95 17.06
C LYS A 364 26.83 7.17 15.76
N VAL A 365 27.77 6.28 15.44
CA VAL A 365 28.63 6.43 14.26
C VAL A 365 28.49 5.24 13.33
N GLU A 366 28.11 5.51 12.08
CA GLU A 366 27.88 4.50 11.04
C GLU A 366 28.54 4.90 9.72
N THR A 367 28.82 3.91 8.87
CA THR A 367 29.44 4.11 7.55
C THR A 367 28.57 3.52 6.46
N TYR A 368 28.45 4.23 5.33
CA TYR A 368 27.58 3.85 4.22
C TYR A 368 28.30 3.96 2.87
N PRO A 369 28.10 3.01 1.93
CA PRO A 369 28.60 3.11 0.56
C PRO A 369 27.76 4.10 -0.25
N GLN A 370 28.13 5.38 -0.21
CA GLN A 370 27.38 6.50 -0.79
C GLN A 370 28.32 7.55 -1.39
N SER A 371 27.99 8.08 -2.58
CA SER A 371 28.79 9.09 -3.27
C SER A 371 28.33 10.52 -2.99
N SER A 372 27.84 10.81 -1.79
CA SER A 372 27.28 12.12 -1.40
C SER A 372 28.31 13.26 -1.45
N ALA A 373 29.61 12.94 -1.41
CA ALA A 373 30.67 13.92 -1.60
C ALA A 373 30.66 14.57 -3.00
N VAL A 374 30.11 13.88 -4.02
CA VAL A 374 29.99 14.43 -5.38
C VAL A 374 28.82 15.41 -5.43
N PRO A 375 29.02 16.68 -5.83
CA PRO A 375 27.91 17.63 -6.03
C PRO A 375 26.91 17.12 -7.07
N PRO A 376 25.59 17.36 -6.94
CA PRO A 376 24.58 16.90 -7.89
C PRO A 376 24.86 17.26 -9.35
N ALA A 377 25.39 18.47 -9.61
CA ALA A 377 25.77 18.93 -10.95
C ALA A 377 26.92 18.13 -11.58
N ASN A 378 27.67 17.39 -10.78
CA ASN A 378 28.82 16.59 -11.19
C ASN A 378 28.53 15.09 -11.14
N HIS A 379 27.31 14.68 -10.79
CA HIS A 379 26.94 13.26 -10.80
C HIS A 379 27.06 12.69 -12.21
N LYS A 380 27.38 11.40 -12.29
CA LYS A 380 27.39 10.67 -13.56
C LYS A 380 26.05 10.88 -14.29
N ALA A 381 26.10 11.59 -15.41
CA ALA A 381 24.94 11.78 -16.27
C ALA A 381 24.47 10.45 -16.86
N ARG A 382 23.20 10.40 -17.28
CA ARG A 382 22.66 9.22 -17.98
C ARG A 382 23.38 9.04 -19.33
N PRO A 383 23.53 7.79 -19.81
CA PRO A 383 24.17 7.51 -21.09
C PRO A 383 23.55 8.33 -22.24
N GLY A 384 24.41 8.92 -23.08
CA GLY A 384 23.99 9.68 -24.24
C GLY A 384 23.58 11.15 -23.98
N VAL A 385 23.60 11.60 -22.72
CA VAL A 385 23.47 13.02 -22.38
C VAL A 385 24.79 13.74 -22.68
N PRO A 386 24.80 14.87 -23.43
CA PRO A 386 26.02 15.64 -23.67
C PRO A 386 26.63 16.16 -22.37
N GLY A 387 27.96 16.16 -22.29
CA GLY A 387 28.70 16.63 -21.13
C GLY A 387 29.96 15.81 -20.90
N GLU A 388 30.58 16.01 -19.74
CA GLU A 388 31.70 15.19 -19.32
C GLU A 388 31.24 13.76 -18.99
N VAL A 389 31.96 12.76 -19.49
CA VAL A 389 31.63 11.35 -19.28
C VAL A 389 32.29 10.87 -17.98
N VAL A 390 31.47 10.49 -17.01
CA VAL A 390 31.91 9.78 -15.80
C VAL A 390 31.69 8.29 -16.03
N HIS A 391 32.76 7.54 -16.23
CA HIS A 391 32.70 6.10 -16.46
C HIS A 391 32.24 5.36 -15.21
N TYR A 392 32.81 5.69 -14.06
CA TYR A 392 32.53 5.03 -12.78
C TYR A 392 32.50 6.05 -11.65
N GLN A 393 31.62 5.87 -10.67
CA GLN A 393 31.50 6.72 -9.49
C GLN A 393 31.21 5.83 -8.28
N HIS A 394 31.95 6.03 -7.20
CA HIS A 394 31.73 5.34 -5.94
C HIS A 394 32.23 6.20 -4.77
N GLY A 395 31.70 5.99 -3.57
CA GLY A 395 32.12 6.74 -2.40
C GLY A 395 31.66 6.08 -1.11
N PHE A 396 32.13 6.65 -0.02
CA PHE A 396 31.77 6.26 1.33
C PHE A 396 31.48 7.52 2.14
N MET A 397 30.53 7.41 3.07
CA MET A 397 30.29 8.44 4.07
C MET A 397 30.36 7.84 5.47
N CYS A 398 30.86 8.63 6.42
CA CYS A 398 30.74 8.44 7.85
C CYS A 398 29.67 9.42 8.37
N VAL A 399 28.68 8.89 9.08
CA VAL A 399 27.59 9.64 9.69
C VAL A 399 27.79 9.58 11.21
N VAL A 400 27.87 10.73 11.85
CA VAL A 400 27.90 10.89 13.30
C VAL A 400 26.58 11.51 13.71
N GLU A 401 25.69 10.69 14.23
CA GLU A 401 24.37 11.10 14.66
C GLU A 401 24.39 11.40 16.17
N ASN A 402 23.83 12.55 16.56
CA ASN A 402 23.64 12.86 17.97
C ASN A 402 22.61 11.92 18.62
N LEU A 403 22.76 11.64 19.92
CA LEU A 403 21.76 10.93 20.71
C LEU A 403 20.99 11.91 21.63
N PRO A 404 19.65 11.83 21.69
CA PRO A 404 18.78 10.93 20.92
C PRO A 404 18.82 11.22 19.41
N THR A 405 18.58 10.17 18.60
CA THR A 405 18.65 10.20 17.12
C THR A 405 17.70 11.23 16.52
N TYR A 406 17.95 11.64 15.27
CA TYR A 406 17.14 12.61 14.50
C TYR A 406 17.14 14.06 15.02
N SER A 407 18.16 14.50 15.75
CA SER A 407 18.28 15.92 16.15
C SER A 407 19.33 16.69 15.34
N HIS A 408 20.56 16.20 15.33
CA HIS A 408 21.68 16.82 14.64
C HIS A 408 22.67 15.76 14.16
N THR A 409 23.26 15.97 12.98
CA THR A 409 24.13 14.98 12.34
C THR A 409 25.35 15.66 11.74
N LEU A 410 26.54 15.10 11.93
CA LEU A 410 27.75 15.44 11.18
C LEU A 410 28.02 14.35 10.15
N MET A 411 28.29 14.75 8.92
CA MET A 411 28.63 13.84 7.83
C MET A 411 30.01 14.17 7.27
N ALA A 412 30.83 13.15 7.10
CA ALA A 412 32.11 13.22 6.42
C ALA A 412 32.11 12.22 5.28
N ALA A 413 32.22 12.68 4.03
CA ALA A 413 32.13 11.81 2.87
C ALA A 413 33.31 12.01 1.92
N ALA A 414 33.71 10.92 1.26
CA ALA A 414 34.71 10.93 0.20
C ALA A 414 34.25 10.06 -0.97
N ALA A 415 34.52 10.51 -2.20
CA ALA A 415 34.12 9.81 -3.41
C ALA A 415 35.18 9.92 -4.50
N VAL A 416 35.16 8.95 -5.41
CA VAL A 416 36.00 8.87 -6.59
C VAL A 416 35.13 8.77 -7.84
N GLN A 417 35.51 9.51 -8.87
CA GLN A 417 34.98 9.41 -10.23
C GLN A 417 36.12 9.03 -11.18
N VAL A 418 35.85 8.13 -12.13
CA VAL A 418 36.76 7.84 -13.24
C VAL A 418 36.22 8.53 -14.49
N LEU A 419 37.05 9.40 -15.07
CA LEU A 419 36.75 10.20 -16.25
C LEU A 419 37.50 9.66 -17.47
N ASP A 420 37.27 10.28 -18.63
CA ASP A 420 38.01 10.01 -19.86
C ASP A 420 39.54 10.10 -19.66
N GLY A 421 40.26 9.18 -20.32
CA GLY A 421 41.71 9.07 -20.22
C GLY A 421 42.20 8.45 -18.91
N GLN A 422 41.34 7.71 -18.19
CA GLN A 422 41.64 7.09 -16.89
C GLN A 422 42.09 8.13 -15.84
N ARG A 423 41.58 9.35 -15.93
CA ARG A 423 41.79 10.40 -14.93
C ARG A 423 40.83 10.17 -13.77
N LEU A 424 41.31 10.34 -12.54
CA LEU A 424 40.47 10.24 -11.36
C LEU A 424 40.14 11.64 -10.86
N ARG A 425 38.87 11.86 -10.52
CA ARG A 425 38.43 13.02 -9.76
C ARG A 425 37.97 12.56 -8.39
N LEU A 426 38.60 13.12 -7.37
CA LEU A 426 38.35 12.84 -5.97
C LEU A 426 37.56 14.00 -5.38
N HIS A 427 36.58 13.68 -4.54
CA HIS A 427 35.76 14.64 -3.81
C HIS A 427 35.78 14.27 -2.34
N ALA A 428 35.82 15.27 -1.48
CA ALA A 428 35.58 15.11 -0.05
C ALA A 428 34.76 16.29 0.47
N VAL A 429 33.91 16.04 1.46
CA VAL A 429 33.05 17.06 2.06
C VAL A 429 32.83 16.76 3.54
N VAL A 430 32.72 17.82 4.35
CA VAL A 430 32.20 17.78 5.71
C VAL A 430 30.98 18.68 5.81
N THR A 431 29.85 18.11 6.22
CA THR A 431 28.59 18.82 6.42
C THR A 431 28.03 18.53 7.81
N THR A 432 27.15 19.42 8.28
CA THR A 432 26.24 19.12 9.38
C THR A 432 24.80 19.30 8.91
N GLU A 433 23.88 18.54 9.50
CA GLU A 433 22.46 18.56 9.19
C GLU A 433 21.66 18.71 10.48
N ARG A 434 20.73 19.66 10.50
CA ARG A 434 19.75 19.84 11.58
C ARG A 434 18.38 19.42 11.08
N TRP A 435 17.73 18.55 11.83
CA TRP A 435 16.38 18.11 11.52
C TRP A 435 15.38 19.18 11.97
N LEU A 436 14.51 19.63 11.06
CA LEU A 436 13.44 20.59 11.34
C LEU A 436 12.13 20.04 10.77
N PRO A 437 10.96 20.37 11.37
CA PRO A 437 9.67 19.92 10.88
C PRO A 437 9.39 20.27 9.40
N ASP A 438 9.89 21.41 8.94
CA ASP A 438 9.69 21.93 7.58
C ASP A 438 10.80 21.52 6.60
N GLY A 439 11.71 20.63 7.02
CA GLY A 439 12.80 20.09 6.21
C GLY A 439 14.18 20.37 6.79
N ASN A 440 15.11 19.46 6.50
CA ASN A 440 16.43 19.48 7.11
C ASN A 440 17.29 20.66 6.63
N GLN A 441 17.98 21.31 7.56
CA GLN A 441 18.94 22.38 7.27
C GLN A 441 20.35 21.80 7.18
N ILE A 442 20.93 21.80 5.98
CA ILE A 442 22.29 21.32 5.72
C ILE A 442 23.27 22.49 5.65
N THR A 443 24.38 22.41 6.39
CA THR A 443 25.50 23.36 6.35
C THR A 443 26.76 22.66 5.88
N GLU A 444 27.37 23.15 4.80
CA GLU A 444 28.67 22.68 4.31
C GLU A 444 29.79 23.46 5.01
N HIS A 445 30.68 22.74 5.69
CA HIS A 445 31.80 23.35 6.41
C HIS A 445 33.08 23.35 5.60
N TRP A 446 33.28 22.30 4.80
CA TRP A 446 34.47 22.13 3.99
C TRP A 446 34.20 21.22 2.80
N ARG A 447 34.87 21.52 1.68
CA ARG A 447 34.86 20.71 0.46
C ARG A 447 36.23 20.76 -0.21
N ASN A 448 36.70 19.60 -0.65
CA ASN A 448 37.87 19.49 -1.52
C ASN A 448 37.50 18.70 -2.78
N ARG A 449 38.00 19.18 -3.92
CA ARG A 449 37.93 18.50 -5.22
C ARG A 449 39.31 18.52 -5.86
N GLN A 450 39.81 17.35 -6.22
CA GLN A 450 41.10 17.21 -6.89
C GLN A 450 41.03 16.22 -8.05
N GLU A 451 41.66 16.57 -9.17
CA GLU A 451 41.87 15.65 -10.29
C GLU A 451 43.31 15.17 -10.31
N SER A 452 43.50 13.87 -10.60
CA SER A 452 44.81 13.22 -10.57
C SER A 452 44.91 12.15 -11.66
N PRO A 453 46.05 12.07 -12.37
CA PRO A 453 46.35 10.91 -13.20
C PRO A 453 46.34 9.63 -12.36
N GLN A 454 45.95 8.49 -12.95
CA GLN A 454 45.88 7.20 -12.24
C GLN A 454 47.18 6.83 -11.50
N ALA A 455 48.34 7.20 -12.05
CA ALA A 455 49.65 6.94 -11.45
C ALA A 455 49.84 7.66 -10.09
N GLN A 456 49.23 8.83 -9.91
CA GLN A 456 49.36 9.66 -8.70
C GLN A 456 48.14 9.55 -7.77
N ALA A 457 47.04 8.99 -8.25
CA ALA A 457 45.77 8.97 -7.52
C ALA A 457 45.83 8.29 -6.14
N ALA A 458 46.74 7.34 -5.91
CA ALA A 458 46.89 6.72 -4.59
C ALA A 458 47.41 7.72 -3.54
N GLN A 459 48.42 8.51 -3.90
CA GLN A 459 48.94 9.57 -3.05
C GLN A 459 47.88 10.66 -2.84
N THR A 460 47.14 11.01 -3.88
CA THR A 460 46.06 12.00 -3.80
C THR A 460 44.93 11.55 -2.88
N VAL A 461 44.50 10.28 -2.96
CA VAL A 461 43.49 9.71 -2.04
C VAL A 461 43.95 9.80 -0.59
N SER A 462 45.20 9.40 -0.31
CA SER A 462 45.75 9.46 1.06
C SER A 462 45.74 10.89 1.61
N ALA A 463 46.27 11.84 0.85
CA ALA A 463 46.33 13.24 1.27
C ALA A 463 44.93 13.84 1.52
N MET A 464 43.96 13.51 0.67
CA MET A 464 42.58 13.97 0.83
C MET A 464 41.90 13.39 2.08
N LEU A 465 42.16 12.12 2.41
CA LEU A 465 41.61 11.48 3.61
C LEU A 465 42.22 12.06 4.89
N ASP A 466 43.52 12.36 4.88
CA ASP A 466 44.20 13.03 5.98
C ASP A 466 43.62 14.44 6.21
N GLU A 467 43.39 15.19 5.13
CA GLU A 467 42.76 16.51 5.21
C GLU A 467 41.30 16.41 5.68
N LEU A 468 40.49 15.50 5.14
CA LEU A 468 39.11 15.26 5.58
C LEU A 468 39.05 14.98 7.09
N THR A 469 39.93 14.13 7.59
CA THR A 469 40.04 13.82 9.03
C THR A 469 40.37 15.06 9.84
N SER A 470 41.32 15.88 9.37
CA SER A 470 41.64 17.16 10.00
C SER A 470 40.44 18.11 10.05
N GLN A 471 39.64 18.17 8.98
CA GLN A 471 38.49 19.06 8.88
C GLN A 471 37.33 18.63 9.79
N VAL A 472 37.10 17.33 9.95
CA VAL A 472 36.14 16.82 10.93
C VAL A 472 36.51 17.28 12.36
N ARG A 473 37.81 17.24 12.70
CA ARG A 473 38.29 17.75 14.00
C ARG A 473 38.08 19.25 14.16
N THR A 474 38.23 20.03 13.09
CA THR A 474 37.95 21.48 13.08
C THR A 474 36.46 21.78 13.27
N VAL A 475 35.57 20.97 12.68
CA VAL A 475 34.10 21.16 12.76
C VAL A 475 33.53 20.70 14.10
N ARG A 476 34.19 19.74 14.76
CA ARG A 476 33.72 19.16 16.02
C ARG A 476 33.25 20.18 17.07
N PRO A 477 33.98 21.26 17.41
CA PRO A 477 33.51 22.20 18.44
C PRO A 477 32.18 22.87 18.11
N ALA A 478 31.93 23.17 16.83
CA ALA A 478 30.65 23.74 16.39
C ALA A 478 29.51 22.71 16.45
N PHE A 479 29.79 21.46 16.08
CA PHE A 479 28.85 20.35 16.22
C PHE A 479 28.49 20.10 17.70
N ASP A 480 29.48 20.07 18.58
CA ASP A 480 29.30 19.90 20.03
C ASP A 480 28.47 21.07 20.62
N GLN A 481 28.72 22.32 20.20
CA GLN A 481 27.97 23.48 20.67
C GLN A 481 26.47 23.42 20.31
N VAL A 482 26.13 23.01 19.08
CA VAL A 482 24.74 22.88 18.65
C VAL A 482 24.04 21.77 19.44
N ARG A 483 24.71 20.62 19.62
CA ARG A 483 24.20 19.52 20.45
C ARG A 483 23.87 19.98 21.86
N ASP A 484 24.80 20.68 22.51
CA ASP A 484 24.64 21.07 23.91
C ASP A 484 23.51 22.10 24.09
N SER A 485 23.25 22.94 23.07
CA SER A 485 22.10 23.87 23.07
C SER A 485 20.75 23.18 22.93
N THR A 486 20.67 22.09 22.16
CA THR A 486 19.43 21.30 22.02
C THR A 486 19.08 20.51 23.28
N ALA A 487 20.06 20.16 24.11
CA ALA A 487 19.83 19.46 25.37
C ALA A 487 19.27 20.35 26.50
N THR A 488 19.27 21.68 26.32
CA THR A 488 18.75 22.64 27.31
C THR A 488 17.34 23.14 27.02
N ASP A 489 16.81 22.87 25.81
CA ASP A 489 15.47 23.29 25.38
C ASP A 489 14.41 22.16 25.49
N GLU A 490 14.82 20.96 25.91
CA GLU A 490 13.97 19.85 26.36
C GLU A 490 13.97 19.77 27.90
#